data_AF-A0A7X9DPH8-F1
#
_entry.id   AF-A0A7X9DPH8-F1
#
_cell.length_a   1.000
_cell.length_b   1.000
_cell.length_c   1.000
_cell.angle_alpha   90.00
_cell.angle_beta   90.00
_cell.angle_gamma   90.00
#
_symmetry.space_group_name_H-M   'P 1'
#
loop_
_entity.id
_entity.type
_entity.pdbx_description
1 polymer ?
#
loop_
_entity_poly.entity_id
_entity_poly.type
_entity_poly.pdbx_seq_one_letter_code
_entity_poly.pdbx_strand_id
1 'polypeptide(L)'
;MGLIKEEQQAGVRINDPNNPGRIYFSGKGLDYPFHTKFINRRRLSALRRESQLQVKDMIAKVNGILKEMNAGTGFSYETVKSDYARNLVRERHIAKALRIFMESKYNTEKERKDFLKALYGGKESKAALTNPAQLENELRGNLLKSGGRAFVEENQKAFLDLSKIISIIRNAGGIPCYPVLLDDKNGNFTEFESNPEALLSKLEGENIHCLELIPGRNDLNILEKFVQFFYEHRFIITFGTEHNSPGMIPLRISARGNVALNDHLNRINYEGACIIAAHQYLRVQGQQGFINKNGTWALDKKDEYAKLGRAVINYFIK
;
A
#
# COMPACT_ATOMS: atom_id res chain seq x y z
N MET A 1 4.85 -1.05 -6.08
CA MET A 1 5.38 0.32 -6.05
C MET A 1 6.22 0.51 -7.29
N GLY A 2 6.08 1.67 -7.92
CA GLY A 2 6.82 2.08 -9.10
C GLY A 2 7.34 3.49 -8.95
N LEU A 3 7.99 3.95 -10.01
CA LEU A 3 8.54 5.29 -10.11
C LEU A 3 8.23 5.84 -11.52
N ILE A 4 7.58 7.00 -11.58
CA ILE A 4 7.42 7.79 -12.79
C ILE A 4 8.51 8.87 -12.76
N LYS A 5 9.50 8.76 -13.66
CA LYS A 5 10.72 9.57 -13.58
C LYS A 5 10.47 11.02 -13.91
N GLU A 6 9.57 11.26 -14.86
CA GLU A 6 9.17 12.58 -15.32
C GLU A 6 8.53 13.35 -14.16
N GLU A 7 7.62 12.72 -13.42
CA GLU A 7 6.98 13.30 -12.24
C GLU A 7 7.96 13.46 -11.08
N GLN A 8 8.94 12.56 -10.93
CA GLN A 8 10.02 12.72 -9.95
C GLN A 8 10.86 13.97 -10.24
N GLN A 9 11.25 14.18 -11.51
CA GLN A 9 12.02 15.34 -11.94
C GLN A 9 11.24 16.65 -11.79
N ALA A 10 9.92 16.60 -12.01
CA ALA A 10 9.02 17.73 -11.82
C ALA A 10 8.66 18.00 -10.35
N GLY A 11 9.11 17.16 -9.40
CA GLY A 11 8.76 17.31 -7.99
C GLY A 11 7.30 16.98 -7.66
N VAL A 12 6.59 16.31 -8.57
CA VAL A 12 5.16 15.98 -8.45
C VAL A 12 4.96 14.76 -7.57
N ARG A 13 4.16 14.91 -6.50
CA ARG A 13 3.73 13.79 -5.66
C ARG A 13 2.52 13.13 -6.31
N ILE A 14 2.51 11.80 -6.31
CA ILE A 14 1.46 10.98 -6.92
C ILE A 14 0.54 10.49 -5.79
N ASN A 15 0.54 9.19 -5.48
CA ASN A 15 -0.18 8.63 -4.34
C ASN A 15 0.78 8.17 -3.21
N ASP A 16 2.05 8.55 -3.30
CA ASP A 16 2.95 8.68 -2.16
C ASP A 16 3.08 10.18 -1.79
N PRO A 17 2.47 10.65 -0.69
CA PRO A 17 2.43 12.08 -0.37
C PRO A 17 3.77 12.63 0.10
N ASN A 18 4.80 11.78 0.30
CA ASN A 18 6.10 12.21 0.82
C ASN A 18 7.21 12.16 -0.22
N ASN A 19 6.99 11.48 -1.36
CA ASN A 19 8.06 11.18 -2.29
C ASN A 19 7.62 11.44 -3.74
N PRO A 20 8.14 12.50 -4.38
CA PRO A 20 7.86 12.79 -5.79
C PRO A 20 8.13 11.62 -6.72
N GLY A 21 7.24 11.44 -7.71
CA GLY A 21 7.26 10.39 -8.73
C GLY A 21 6.99 8.96 -8.23
N ARG A 22 6.88 8.71 -6.92
CA ARG A 22 6.58 7.36 -6.41
C ARG A 22 5.10 7.05 -6.58
N ILE A 23 4.82 5.86 -7.11
CA ILE A 23 3.46 5.38 -7.34
C ILE A 23 3.22 4.03 -6.67
N TYR A 24 2.20 3.96 -5.83
CA TYR A 24 1.55 2.71 -5.43
C TYR A 24 0.55 2.31 -6.51
N PHE A 25 0.49 1.02 -6.79
CA PHE A 25 -0.38 0.50 -7.84
C PHE A 25 -0.83 -0.90 -7.45
N SER A 26 -2.09 -1.22 -7.69
CA SER A 26 -2.69 -2.48 -7.28
C SER A 26 -3.25 -3.25 -8.46
N GLY A 27 -3.32 -4.56 -8.32
CA GLY A 27 -4.04 -5.43 -9.24
C GLY A 27 -5.26 -5.99 -8.54
N LYS A 28 -6.42 -5.98 -9.20
CA LYS A 28 -7.66 -6.56 -8.70
C LYS A 28 -8.02 -7.82 -9.49
N GLY A 29 -8.66 -8.78 -8.84
CA GLY A 29 -9.18 -9.96 -9.52
C GLY A 29 -8.15 -10.82 -10.24
N LEU A 30 -6.94 -10.99 -9.68
CA LEU A 30 -5.90 -11.82 -10.29
C LEU A 30 -6.34 -13.28 -10.39
N ASP A 31 -5.75 -14.02 -11.33
CA ASP A 31 -5.99 -15.46 -11.44
C ASP A 31 -5.53 -16.21 -10.19
N TYR A 32 -6.30 -17.24 -9.82
CA TYR A 32 -5.94 -18.19 -8.77
C TYR A 32 -5.82 -19.61 -9.36
N PRO A 33 -4.71 -20.33 -9.09
CA PRO A 33 -3.51 -19.87 -8.40
C PRO A 33 -2.76 -18.79 -9.20
N PHE A 34 -2.07 -17.89 -8.49
CA PHE A 34 -1.32 -16.80 -9.11
C PHE A 34 -0.27 -17.35 -10.07
N HIS A 35 -0.27 -16.83 -11.28
CA HIS A 35 0.74 -17.14 -12.29
C HIS A 35 1.04 -15.89 -13.12
N THR A 36 2.20 -15.86 -13.76
CA THR A 36 2.58 -14.81 -14.71
C THR A 36 3.71 -15.32 -15.60
N LYS A 37 4.01 -14.59 -16.68
CA LYS A 37 5.08 -14.97 -17.63
C LYS A 37 6.44 -15.09 -16.92
N PHE A 38 7.31 -15.95 -17.43
CA PHE A 38 8.65 -16.20 -16.85
C PHE A 38 9.45 -14.90 -16.63
N ILE A 39 9.43 -13.99 -17.59
CA ILE A 39 10.12 -12.69 -17.49
C ILE A 39 9.59 -11.84 -16.33
N ASN A 40 8.27 -11.85 -16.08
CA ASN A 40 7.65 -11.13 -14.97
C ASN A 40 7.96 -11.78 -13.63
N ARG A 41 8.00 -13.12 -13.57
CA ARG A 41 8.46 -13.83 -12.37
C ARG A 41 9.89 -13.44 -12.01
N ARG A 42 10.81 -13.40 -12.99
CA ARG A 42 12.20 -12.94 -12.76
C ARG A 42 12.26 -11.49 -12.28
N ARG A 43 11.48 -10.59 -12.86
CA ARG A 43 11.38 -9.18 -12.42
C ARG A 43 10.89 -9.06 -10.99
N LEU A 44 9.82 -9.77 -10.62
CA LEU A 44 9.29 -9.77 -9.25
C LEU A 44 10.30 -10.34 -8.25
N SER A 45 11.00 -11.42 -8.61
CA SER A 45 12.06 -11.98 -7.77
C SER A 45 13.23 -11.01 -7.57
N ALA A 46 13.67 -10.33 -8.63
CA ALA A 46 14.70 -9.31 -8.55
C ALA A 46 14.25 -8.15 -7.63
N LEU A 47 13.05 -7.61 -7.84
CA LEU A 47 12.51 -6.52 -7.00
C LEU A 47 12.41 -6.93 -5.52
N ARG A 48 11.95 -8.16 -5.23
CA ARG A 48 11.93 -8.67 -3.86
C ARG A 48 13.34 -8.72 -3.28
N ARG A 49 14.32 -9.24 -4.03
CA ARG A 49 15.71 -9.33 -3.57
C ARG A 49 16.29 -7.95 -3.25
N GLU A 50 16.18 -6.98 -4.18
CA GLU A 50 16.70 -5.63 -3.97
C GLU A 50 16.05 -4.95 -2.75
N SER A 51 14.73 -5.11 -2.58
CA SER A 51 14.02 -4.64 -1.39
C SER A 51 14.51 -5.29 -0.08
N GLN A 52 14.92 -6.56 -0.09
CA GLN A 52 15.43 -7.22 1.11
C GLN A 52 16.89 -6.86 1.41
N LEU A 53 17.70 -6.51 0.41
CA LEU A 53 19.07 -6.03 0.63
C LEU A 53 19.08 -4.74 1.46
N GLN A 54 18.26 -3.76 1.08
CA GLN A 54 18.11 -2.52 1.85
C GLN A 54 17.72 -2.79 3.31
N VAL A 55 16.80 -3.73 3.55
CA VAL A 55 16.37 -4.10 4.90
C VAL A 55 17.49 -4.75 5.70
N LYS A 56 18.35 -5.56 5.06
CA LYS A 56 19.56 -6.11 5.69
C LYS A 56 20.54 -5.00 6.09
N ASP A 57 20.73 -4.01 5.22
CA ASP A 57 21.58 -2.86 5.51
C ASP A 57 21.03 -2.02 6.67
N MET A 58 19.71 -1.83 6.76
CA MET A 58 19.07 -1.18 7.91
C MET A 58 19.32 -1.96 9.20
N ILE A 59 19.18 -3.29 9.20
CA ILE A 59 19.47 -4.13 10.37
C ILE A 59 20.95 -4.01 10.77
N ALA A 60 21.87 -4.01 9.80
CA ALA A 60 23.29 -3.82 10.07
C ALA A 60 23.57 -2.46 10.74
N LYS A 61 22.94 -1.38 10.27
CA LYS A 61 23.04 -0.06 10.92
C LYS A 61 22.46 -0.05 12.34
N VAL A 62 21.29 -0.67 12.55
CA VAL A 62 20.70 -0.80 13.90
C VAL A 62 21.67 -1.52 14.82
N ASN A 63 22.25 -2.65 14.39
CA ASN A 63 23.21 -3.39 15.19
C ASN A 63 24.50 -2.60 15.48
N GLY A 64 24.96 -1.77 14.54
CA GLY A 64 26.06 -0.83 14.78
C GLY A 64 25.75 0.16 15.90
N ILE A 65 24.55 0.74 15.90
CA ILE A 65 24.10 1.66 16.95
C ILE A 65 24.00 0.96 18.31
N LEU A 66 23.44 -0.25 18.35
CA LEU A 66 23.38 -1.05 19.58
C LEU A 66 24.78 -1.35 20.13
N LYS A 67 25.75 -1.61 19.25
CA LYS A 67 27.15 -1.82 19.63
C LYS A 67 27.78 -0.55 20.22
N GLU A 68 27.60 0.60 19.59
CA GLU A 68 28.08 1.90 20.11
C GLU A 68 27.53 2.22 21.49
N MET A 69 26.26 1.85 21.74
CA MET A 69 25.59 2.04 23.03
C MET A 69 25.98 0.99 24.09
N ASN A 70 26.84 0.02 23.76
CA ASN A 70 27.12 -1.17 24.58
C ASN A 70 25.83 -1.92 24.99
N ALA A 71 24.80 -1.86 24.15
CA ALA A 71 23.50 -2.48 24.41
C ALA A 71 23.49 -4.00 24.15
N GLY A 72 24.61 -4.60 23.73
CA GLY A 72 24.75 -6.03 23.48
C GLY A 72 24.50 -6.43 22.02
N THR A 73 24.46 -7.74 21.77
CA THR A 73 24.22 -8.29 20.42
C THR A 73 22.76 -8.10 20.03
N GLY A 74 22.51 -7.38 18.94
CA GLY A 74 21.17 -7.19 18.39
C GLY A 74 20.63 -8.45 17.69
N PHE A 75 19.99 -8.27 16.54
CA PHE A 75 19.27 -9.35 15.84
C PHE A 75 19.70 -9.45 14.37
N SER A 76 19.55 -10.65 13.79
CA SER A 76 19.82 -10.91 12.37
C SER A 76 18.57 -10.71 11.52
N TYR A 77 18.75 -10.60 10.20
CA TYR A 77 17.64 -10.60 9.26
C TYR A 77 16.82 -11.90 9.35
N GLU A 78 17.51 -13.03 9.52
CA GLU A 78 16.93 -14.37 9.61
C GLU A 78 16.05 -14.51 10.86
N THR A 79 16.50 -14.00 12.01
CA THR A 79 15.71 -13.96 13.25
C THR A 79 14.49 -13.05 13.10
N VAL A 80 14.66 -11.83 12.60
CA VAL A 80 13.53 -10.90 12.37
C VAL A 80 12.51 -11.50 11.41
N LYS A 81 12.98 -12.18 10.36
CA LYS A 81 12.11 -12.85 9.39
C LYS A 81 11.35 -13.99 10.04
N SER A 82 12.02 -14.89 10.76
CA SER A 82 11.41 -16.04 11.41
C SER A 82 10.33 -15.62 12.42
N ASP A 83 10.65 -14.63 13.27
CA ASP A 83 9.85 -14.37 14.46
C ASP A 83 8.71 -13.37 14.19
N TYR A 84 8.90 -12.46 13.23
CA TYR A 84 8.02 -11.30 13.06
C TYR A 84 7.48 -11.12 11.65
N ALA A 85 7.94 -11.87 10.65
CA ALA A 85 7.46 -11.76 9.28
C ALA A 85 7.00 -13.13 8.74
N ARG A 86 6.05 -13.14 7.80
CA ARG A 86 5.74 -14.37 7.06
C ARG A 86 6.74 -14.64 5.95
N ASN A 87 7.00 -13.63 5.12
CA ASN A 87 7.77 -13.80 3.88
C ASN A 87 8.81 -12.70 3.69
N LEU A 88 8.40 -11.44 3.81
CA LEU A 88 9.25 -10.28 3.56
C LEU A 88 9.40 -9.44 4.81
N VAL A 89 10.65 -9.09 5.12
CA VAL A 89 10.98 -8.14 6.19
C VAL A 89 10.81 -6.72 5.64
N ARG A 90 10.39 -5.84 6.54
CA ARG A 90 10.04 -4.42 6.34
C ARG A 90 10.48 -3.68 7.59
N GLU A 91 10.58 -2.36 7.52
CA GLU A 91 11.09 -1.55 8.64
C GLU A 91 10.19 -1.66 9.89
N ARG A 92 8.91 -1.99 9.71
CA ARG A 92 8.00 -2.30 10.84
C ARG A 92 8.40 -3.55 11.63
N HIS A 93 8.95 -4.56 10.95
CA HIS A 93 9.44 -5.76 11.61
C HIS A 93 10.74 -5.48 12.37
N ILE A 94 11.61 -4.59 11.83
CA ILE A 94 12.80 -4.10 12.54
C ILE A 94 12.40 -3.34 13.81
N ALA A 95 11.44 -2.42 13.72
CA ALA A 95 10.97 -1.67 14.89
C ALA A 95 10.36 -2.59 15.97
N LYS A 96 9.56 -3.58 15.57
CA LYS A 96 9.06 -4.61 16.49
C LYS A 96 10.19 -5.41 17.14
N ALA A 97 11.16 -5.87 16.36
CA ALA A 97 12.32 -6.59 16.88
C ALA A 97 13.13 -5.75 17.89
N LEU A 98 13.30 -4.46 17.61
CA LEU A 98 14.02 -3.54 18.48
C LEU A 98 13.25 -3.24 19.79
N ARG A 99 11.92 -3.14 19.73
CA ARG A 99 11.07 -3.04 20.93
C ARG A 99 11.22 -4.29 21.79
N ILE A 100 11.09 -5.49 21.21
CA ILE A 100 11.22 -6.76 21.94
C ILE A 100 12.63 -6.92 22.53
N PHE A 101 13.66 -6.57 21.78
CA PHE A 101 15.05 -6.55 22.26
C PHE A 101 15.20 -5.68 23.51
N MET A 102 14.71 -4.44 23.46
CA MET A 102 14.72 -3.54 24.61
C MET A 102 13.96 -4.13 25.81
N GLU A 103 12.75 -4.64 25.59
CA GLU A 103 11.90 -5.21 26.64
C GLU A 103 12.51 -6.44 27.31
N SER A 104 13.24 -7.26 26.56
CA SER A 104 13.94 -8.44 27.09
C SER A 104 15.18 -8.10 27.93
N LYS A 105 15.75 -6.91 27.73
CA LYS A 105 17.00 -6.49 28.38
C LYS A 105 16.78 -5.59 29.58
N TYR A 106 15.72 -4.78 29.55
CA TYR A 106 15.45 -3.76 30.55
C TYR A 106 14.08 -4.01 31.17
N ASN A 107 14.04 -4.10 32.50
CA ASN A 107 12.84 -4.49 33.25
C ASN A 107 12.08 -3.28 33.78
N THR A 108 12.76 -2.14 33.97
CA THR A 108 12.15 -0.93 34.51
C THR A 108 11.79 0.07 33.41
N GLU A 109 10.76 0.88 33.65
CA GLU A 109 10.37 1.96 32.75
C GLU A 109 11.49 2.98 32.54
N LYS A 110 12.25 3.28 33.61
CA LYS A 110 13.38 4.22 33.55
C LYS A 110 14.46 3.73 32.59
N GLU A 111 14.91 2.47 32.73
CA GLU A 111 15.93 1.90 31.85
C GLU A 111 15.49 1.88 30.37
N ARG A 112 14.23 1.57 30.11
CA ARG A 112 13.66 1.58 28.76
C ARG A 112 13.62 2.99 28.16
N LYS A 113 13.24 3.99 28.95
CA LYS A 113 13.27 5.41 28.51
C LYS A 113 14.70 5.87 28.25
N ASP A 114 15.63 5.55 29.13
CA ASP A 114 17.05 5.89 28.97
C ASP A 114 17.63 5.24 27.71
N PHE A 115 17.29 3.97 27.43
CA PHE A 115 17.66 3.29 26.20
C PHE A 115 17.09 4.00 24.95
N LEU A 116 15.79 4.31 24.93
CA LEU A 116 15.16 5.00 23.80
C LEU A 116 15.77 6.39 23.58
N LYS A 117 16.05 7.12 24.66
CA LYS A 117 16.71 8.43 24.61
C LYS A 117 18.08 8.33 23.96
N ALA A 118 18.90 7.37 24.37
CA ALA A 118 20.21 7.13 23.77
C ALA A 118 20.08 6.72 22.30
N LEU A 119 19.14 5.82 21.98
CA LEU A 119 18.87 5.37 20.61
C LEU A 119 18.47 6.53 19.68
N TYR A 120 17.68 7.49 20.19
CA TYR A 120 17.23 8.67 19.47
C TYR A 120 18.21 9.85 19.52
N GLY A 121 19.44 9.65 20.00
CA GLY A 121 20.45 10.72 20.06
C GLY A 121 20.13 11.82 21.07
N GLY A 122 19.55 11.45 22.22
CA GLY A 122 19.26 12.34 23.34
C GLY A 122 17.81 12.81 23.42
N LYS A 123 16.99 12.53 22.40
CA LYS A 123 15.57 12.92 22.36
C LYS A 123 14.71 11.98 23.19
N GLU A 124 13.85 12.53 24.05
CA GLU A 124 12.88 11.75 24.82
C GLU A 124 11.82 11.09 23.92
N SER A 125 11.43 9.87 24.29
CA SER A 125 10.29 9.17 23.68
C SER A 125 8.98 9.85 24.08
N LYS A 126 8.08 10.05 23.10
CA LYS A 126 6.72 10.55 23.34
C LYS A 126 5.69 9.42 23.39
N ALA A 127 6.08 8.22 22.97
CA ALA A 127 5.21 7.05 22.98
C ALA A 127 5.08 6.48 24.40
N ALA A 128 3.87 6.06 24.77
CA ALA A 128 3.69 5.27 25.99
C ALA A 128 4.30 3.88 25.80
N LEU A 129 5.13 3.42 26.74
CA LEU A 129 5.75 2.09 26.68
C LEU A 129 4.72 0.96 26.70
N THR A 130 3.53 1.21 27.25
CA THR A 130 2.39 0.28 27.27
C THR A 130 1.63 0.23 25.95
N ASN A 131 2.01 1.04 24.96
CA ASN A 131 1.41 1.06 23.63
C ASN A 131 2.43 0.62 22.56
N PRO A 132 2.56 -0.70 22.31
CA PRO A 132 3.49 -1.24 21.33
C PRO A 132 3.36 -0.60 19.94
N ALA A 133 2.14 -0.35 19.47
CA ALA A 133 1.90 0.20 18.13
C ALA A 133 2.42 1.64 18.01
N GLN A 134 2.21 2.47 19.04
CA GLN A 134 2.73 3.83 19.07
C GLN A 134 4.25 3.84 19.15
N LEU A 135 4.83 3.00 20.00
CA LEU A 135 6.27 2.89 20.18
C LEU A 135 6.99 2.37 18.92
N GLU A 136 6.47 1.33 18.27
CA GLU A 136 7.02 0.80 17.02
C GLU A 136 6.96 1.83 15.87
N ASN A 137 5.91 2.65 15.83
CA ASN A 137 5.81 3.75 14.87
C ASN A 137 6.82 4.87 15.16
N GLU A 138 7.05 5.20 16.43
CA GLU A 138 8.04 6.19 16.83
C GLU A 138 9.47 5.70 16.53
N LEU A 139 9.79 4.44 16.83
CA LEU A 139 11.05 3.80 16.46
C LEU A 139 11.29 3.88 14.96
N ARG A 140 10.29 3.53 14.14
CA ARG A 140 10.36 3.70 12.68
C ARG A 140 10.65 5.15 12.29
N GLY A 141 9.92 6.11 12.87
CA GLY A 141 10.02 7.52 12.53
C GLY A 141 11.36 8.15 12.88
N ASN A 142 11.88 7.89 14.08
CA ASN A 142 13.14 8.49 14.55
C ASN A 142 14.39 7.76 14.03
N LEU A 143 14.31 6.47 13.73
CA LEU A 143 15.50 5.65 13.44
C LEU A 143 15.59 5.16 11.98
N LEU A 144 14.48 4.71 11.40
CA LEU A 144 14.46 3.92 10.17
C LEU A 144 13.94 4.67 8.94
N LYS A 145 13.41 5.88 9.11
CA LYS A 145 12.98 6.78 8.01
C LYS A 145 14.04 7.84 7.71
N SER A 146 13.87 8.55 6.60
CA SER A 146 14.78 9.64 6.17
C SER A 146 15.13 10.58 7.33
N GLY A 147 16.42 10.87 7.48
CA GLY A 147 17.00 11.61 8.62
C GLY A 147 17.35 10.75 9.84
N GLY A 148 16.88 9.51 9.92
CA GLY A 148 17.19 8.57 11.00
C GLY A 148 18.56 7.90 10.83
N ARG A 149 19.23 7.60 11.96
CA ARG A 149 20.61 7.05 11.96
C ARG A 149 20.75 5.68 11.27
N ALA A 150 19.69 4.87 11.25
CA ALA A 150 19.67 3.57 10.57
C ALA A 150 18.91 3.59 9.25
N PHE A 151 18.58 4.77 8.72
CA PHE A 151 17.96 4.90 7.42
C PHE A 151 18.92 4.44 6.31
N VAL A 152 18.37 3.74 5.34
CA VAL A 152 19.05 3.35 4.11
C VAL A 152 18.13 3.72 2.97
N GLU A 153 18.61 4.49 2.00
CA GLU A 153 17.83 4.86 0.83
C GLU A 153 17.46 3.63 -0.01
N GLU A 154 16.27 3.65 -0.58
CA GLU A 154 15.84 2.61 -1.51
C GLU A 154 16.64 2.72 -2.80
N ASN A 155 17.19 1.59 -3.28
CA ASN A 155 17.81 1.55 -4.59
C ASN A 155 16.75 1.80 -5.67
N GLN A 156 17.05 2.62 -6.68
CA GLN A 156 16.15 2.82 -7.82
C GLN A 156 15.74 1.50 -8.51
N LYS A 157 16.60 0.48 -8.45
CA LYS A 157 16.31 -0.89 -8.92
C LYS A 157 15.17 -1.59 -8.17
N ALA A 158 14.76 -1.08 -7.01
CA ALA A 158 13.62 -1.56 -6.25
C ALA A 158 12.27 -1.02 -6.78
N PHE A 159 12.29 -0.12 -7.77
CA PHE A 159 11.10 0.45 -8.39
C PHE A 159 10.97 -0.05 -9.84
N LEU A 160 9.73 -0.28 -10.27
CA LEU A 160 9.40 -0.60 -11.65
C LEU A 160 8.73 0.59 -12.32
N ASP A 161 8.93 0.72 -13.63
CA ASP A 161 8.14 1.64 -14.45
C ASP A 161 6.66 1.22 -14.42
N LEU A 162 5.74 2.19 -14.48
CA LEU A 162 4.30 1.95 -14.39
C LEU A 162 3.80 0.94 -15.43
N SER A 163 4.21 1.10 -16.69
CA SER A 163 3.85 0.17 -17.78
C SER A 163 4.27 -1.28 -17.50
N LYS A 164 5.40 -1.50 -16.82
CA LYS A 164 5.85 -2.84 -16.41
C LYS A 164 4.96 -3.40 -15.30
N ILE A 165 4.51 -2.57 -14.35
CA ILE A 165 3.59 -2.98 -13.29
C ILE A 165 2.24 -3.39 -13.88
N ILE A 166 1.67 -2.55 -14.75
CA ILE A 166 0.43 -2.83 -15.48
C ILE A 166 0.55 -4.14 -16.26
N SER A 167 1.67 -4.34 -16.97
CA SER A 167 1.93 -5.59 -17.70
C SER A 167 1.99 -6.81 -16.77
N ILE A 168 2.63 -6.72 -15.61
CA ILE A 168 2.69 -7.82 -14.63
C ILE A 168 1.27 -8.19 -14.17
N ILE A 169 0.45 -7.21 -13.81
CA ILE A 169 -0.93 -7.41 -13.35
C ILE A 169 -1.77 -8.07 -14.44
N ARG A 170 -1.76 -7.53 -15.65
CA ARG A 170 -2.51 -8.08 -16.79
C ARG A 170 -2.09 -9.49 -17.16
N ASN A 171 -0.78 -9.76 -17.16
CA ASN A 171 -0.25 -11.11 -17.43
C ASN A 171 -0.58 -12.11 -16.32
N ALA A 172 -0.94 -11.63 -15.13
CA ALA A 172 -1.47 -12.44 -14.04
C ALA A 172 -3.01 -12.49 -14.02
N GLY A 173 -3.63 -12.05 -15.12
CA GLY A 173 -5.07 -12.06 -15.29
C GLY A 173 -5.80 -10.99 -14.48
N GLY A 174 -5.11 -10.03 -13.87
CA GLY A 174 -5.76 -9.00 -13.05
C GLY A 174 -6.12 -7.73 -13.80
N ILE A 175 -6.97 -6.92 -13.16
CA ILE A 175 -7.36 -5.56 -13.52
C ILE A 175 -6.35 -4.57 -12.92
N PRO A 176 -5.63 -3.78 -13.73
CA PRO A 176 -4.81 -2.65 -13.27
C PRO A 176 -5.69 -1.63 -12.54
N CYS A 177 -5.32 -1.26 -11.31
CA CYS A 177 -6.10 -0.38 -10.47
C CYS A 177 -5.19 0.66 -9.81
N TYR A 178 -5.54 1.94 -9.96
CA TYR A 178 -4.83 3.06 -9.36
C TYR A 178 -5.43 3.37 -7.98
N PRO A 179 -4.67 3.18 -6.88
CA PRO A 179 -5.08 3.65 -5.57
C PRO A 179 -5.02 5.18 -5.53
N VAL A 180 -6.10 5.82 -5.11
CA VAL A 180 -6.21 7.27 -5.00
C VAL A 180 -6.03 7.66 -3.53
N LEU A 181 -5.18 8.66 -3.26
CA LEU A 181 -5.02 9.20 -1.91
C LEU A 181 -6.10 10.25 -1.59
N LEU A 182 -6.44 11.06 -2.60
CA LEU A 182 -7.38 12.17 -2.60
C LEU A 182 -6.95 13.29 -1.64
N ASP A 183 -7.74 13.61 -0.62
CA ASP A 183 -7.47 14.70 0.31
C ASP A 183 -6.85 14.23 1.64
N ASP A 184 -5.89 15.00 2.15
CA ASP A 184 -5.34 14.83 3.50
C ASP A 184 -6.22 15.48 4.57
N LYS A 185 -5.85 15.31 5.85
CA LYS A 185 -6.58 15.86 7.01
C LYS A 185 -6.79 17.38 6.98
N ASN A 186 -6.01 18.12 6.19
CA ASN A 186 -6.09 19.56 6.02
C ASN A 186 -6.79 19.95 4.70
N GLY A 187 -7.31 18.99 3.94
CA GLY A 187 -7.95 19.20 2.65
C GLY A 187 -6.96 19.38 1.48
N ASN A 188 -5.68 19.06 1.66
CA ASN A 188 -4.70 19.15 0.57
C ASN A 188 -4.70 17.89 -0.28
N PHE A 189 -4.41 18.08 -1.57
CA PHE A 189 -4.21 17.00 -2.52
C PHE A 189 -2.73 16.91 -2.89
N THR A 190 -2.34 15.80 -3.50
CA THR A 190 -1.07 15.74 -4.23
C THR A 190 -1.22 16.44 -5.58
N GLU A 191 -0.11 16.89 -6.16
CA GLU A 191 -0.12 17.63 -7.42
C GLU A 191 -0.68 16.79 -8.57
N PHE A 192 -0.52 15.47 -8.50
CA PHE A 192 -1.04 14.54 -9.50
C PHE A 192 -2.56 14.35 -9.42
N GLU A 193 -3.16 14.49 -8.24
CA GLU A 193 -4.58 14.19 -7.98
C GLU A 193 -5.45 15.44 -7.80
N SER A 194 -4.85 16.62 -7.72
CA SER A 194 -5.56 17.88 -7.42
C SER A 194 -6.53 18.36 -8.51
N ASN A 195 -6.36 17.89 -9.75
CA ASN A 195 -7.22 18.23 -10.89
C ASN A 195 -7.83 16.94 -11.47
N PRO A 196 -9.14 16.68 -11.26
CA PRO A 196 -9.80 15.46 -11.71
C PRO A 196 -9.76 15.23 -13.23
N GLU A 197 -9.90 16.28 -14.04
CA GLU A 197 -9.88 16.21 -15.50
C GLU A 197 -8.47 15.88 -16.02
N ALA A 198 -7.44 16.49 -15.45
CA ALA A 198 -6.06 16.17 -15.76
C ALA A 198 -5.71 14.73 -15.34
N LEU A 199 -6.19 14.30 -14.16
CA LEU A 199 -6.00 12.93 -13.68
C LEU A 199 -6.71 11.92 -14.61
N LEU A 200 -7.94 12.21 -15.03
CA LEU A 200 -8.69 11.40 -16.00
C LEU A 200 -7.88 11.22 -17.28
N SER A 201 -7.41 12.31 -17.89
CA SER A 201 -6.63 12.26 -19.12
C SER A 201 -5.35 11.43 -18.96
N LYS A 202 -4.63 11.57 -17.84
CA LYS A 202 -3.44 10.77 -17.54
C LYS A 202 -3.76 9.28 -17.40
N LEU A 203 -4.82 8.93 -16.66
CA LEU A 203 -5.20 7.53 -16.44
C LEU A 203 -5.69 6.86 -17.72
N GLU A 204 -6.48 7.54 -18.53
CA GLU A 204 -6.94 7.04 -19.83
C GLU A 204 -5.77 6.88 -20.81
N GLY A 205 -4.80 7.81 -20.81
CA GLY A 205 -3.58 7.70 -21.59
C GLY A 205 -2.75 6.45 -21.27
N GLU A 206 -2.79 6.00 -20.01
CA GLU A 206 -2.16 4.76 -19.53
C GLU A 206 -3.10 3.53 -19.61
N ASN A 207 -4.30 3.69 -20.18
CA ASN A 207 -5.35 2.67 -20.29
C ASN A 207 -5.76 2.07 -18.92
N ILE A 208 -5.94 2.94 -17.93
CA ILE A 208 -6.37 2.62 -16.57
C ILE A 208 -7.80 3.12 -16.38
N HIS A 209 -8.73 2.20 -16.07
CA HIS A 209 -10.14 2.52 -15.84
C HIS A 209 -10.67 1.96 -14.51
N CYS A 210 -9.80 1.76 -13.52
CA CYS A 210 -10.17 1.23 -12.20
C CYS A 210 -9.44 2.00 -11.09
N LEU A 211 -10.21 2.48 -10.12
CA LEU A 211 -9.74 3.23 -8.96
C LEU A 211 -10.02 2.46 -7.66
N GLU A 212 -9.10 2.56 -6.72
CA GLU A 212 -9.31 2.16 -5.33
C GLU A 212 -9.13 3.38 -4.43
N LEU A 213 -10.19 3.82 -3.76
CA LEU A 213 -10.10 4.90 -2.79
C LEU A 213 -9.98 4.32 -1.37
N ILE A 214 -9.55 5.18 -0.45
CA ILE A 214 -9.34 4.82 0.96
C ILE A 214 -10.19 5.76 1.81
N PRO A 215 -11.53 5.60 1.85
CA PRO A 215 -12.43 6.60 2.41
C PRO A 215 -12.09 7.06 3.81
N GLY A 216 -11.53 6.20 4.67
CA GLY A 216 -11.15 6.56 6.03
C GLY A 216 -10.10 7.67 6.11
N ARG A 217 -9.44 7.98 4.98
CA ARG A 217 -8.51 9.11 4.84
C ARG A 217 -9.20 10.38 4.39
N ASN A 218 -10.41 10.34 3.82
CA ASN A 218 -10.99 11.41 3.02
C ASN A 218 -12.20 12.08 3.65
N ASP A 219 -12.38 13.37 3.38
CA ASP A 219 -13.65 14.06 3.65
C ASP A 219 -14.77 13.45 2.80
N LEU A 220 -15.96 13.30 3.38
CA LEU A 220 -17.09 12.64 2.70
C LEU A 220 -17.54 13.41 1.45
N ASN A 221 -17.60 14.74 1.50
CA ASN A 221 -18.10 15.54 0.39
C ASN A 221 -17.10 15.58 -0.76
N ILE A 222 -15.80 15.65 -0.44
CA ILE A 222 -14.72 15.57 -1.43
C ILE A 222 -14.74 14.20 -2.10
N LEU A 223 -14.83 13.12 -1.29
CA LEU A 223 -14.93 11.75 -1.76
C LEU A 223 -16.11 11.56 -2.72
N GLU A 224 -17.30 12.02 -2.34
CA GLU A 224 -18.51 11.87 -3.15
C GLU A 224 -18.40 12.55 -4.52
N LYS A 225 -17.91 13.80 -4.56
CA LYS A 225 -17.72 14.53 -5.81
C LYS A 225 -16.73 13.83 -6.73
N PHE A 226 -15.59 13.38 -6.18
CA PHE A 226 -14.58 12.68 -6.95
C PHE A 226 -15.10 11.34 -7.49
N VAL A 227 -15.78 10.57 -6.65
CA VAL A 227 -16.36 9.28 -7.04
C VAL A 227 -17.41 9.46 -8.13
N GLN A 228 -18.29 10.45 -8.01
CA GLN A 228 -19.30 10.75 -9.02
C GLN A 228 -18.66 11.06 -10.37
N PHE A 229 -17.67 11.95 -10.40
CA PHE A 229 -16.97 12.35 -11.62
C PHE A 229 -16.37 11.13 -12.36
N PHE A 230 -15.59 10.29 -11.68
CA PHE A 230 -14.97 9.13 -12.32
C PHE A 230 -15.99 8.02 -12.66
N TYR A 231 -17.07 7.89 -11.88
CA TYR A 231 -18.12 6.92 -12.16
C TYR A 231 -18.89 7.26 -13.44
N GLU A 232 -19.17 8.55 -13.68
CA GLU A 232 -19.76 9.06 -14.93
C GLU A 232 -18.85 8.81 -16.15
N HIS A 233 -17.53 8.87 -15.96
CA HIS A 233 -16.53 8.46 -16.95
C HIS A 233 -16.30 6.94 -17.03
N ARG A 234 -17.27 6.16 -16.52
CA ARG A 234 -17.31 4.68 -16.56
C ARG A 234 -16.18 3.95 -15.83
N PHE A 235 -15.40 4.61 -14.97
CA PHE A 235 -14.39 3.92 -14.17
C PHE A 235 -15.03 2.90 -13.22
N ILE A 236 -14.33 1.81 -12.96
CA ILE A 236 -14.61 0.92 -11.84
C ILE A 236 -14.09 1.62 -10.58
N ILE A 237 -14.90 1.67 -9.54
CA ILE A 237 -14.52 2.29 -8.27
C ILE A 237 -14.70 1.28 -7.15
N THR A 238 -13.66 1.14 -6.32
CA THR A 238 -13.66 0.28 -5.13
C THR A 238 -13.12 1.03 -3.93
N PHE A 239 -13.51 0.61 -2.74
CA PHE A 239 -13.02 1.18 -1.49
C PHE A 239 -12.26 0.14 -0.68
N GLY A 240 -11.11 0.55 -0.15
CA GLY A 240 -10.29 -0.22 0.77
C GLY A 240 -10.11 0.50 2.11
N THR A 241 -9.80 -0.27 3.15
CA THR A 241 -9.42 0.30 4.46
C THR A 241 -7.92 0.59 4.56
N GLU A 242 -7.13 0.04 3.62
CA GLU A 242 -5.66 0.06 3.65
C GLU A 242 -5.08 -0.40 5.00
N HIS A 243 -5.80 -1.29 5.69
CA HIS A 243 -5.44 -1.69 7.04
C HIS A 243 -4.07 -2.37 7.06
N ASN A 244 -3.09 -1.67 7.63
CA ASN A 244 -1.69 -2.06 7.58
C ASN A 244 -0.95 -1.85 8.91
N SER A 245 -1.67 -1.58 10.00
CA SER A 245 -1.10 -1.34 11.33
C SER A 245 -1.50 -2.46 12.31
N PRO A 246 -0.77 -2.65 13.41
CA PRO A 246 -1.18 -3.58 14.47
C PRO A 246 -2.41 -3.10 15.27
N GLY A 247 -2.89 -1.88 15.05
CA GLY A 247 -4.01 -1.32 15.81
C GLY A 247 -5.35 -1.92 15.39
N MET A 248 -6.24 -2.19 16.35
CA MET A 248 -7.58 -2.69 16.06
C MET A 248 -8.48 -1.58 15.53
N ILE A 249 -8.47 -1.36 14.21
CA ILE A 249 -9.40 -0.43 13.53
C ILE A 249 -10.55 -1.20 12.89
N PRO A 250 -11.76 -0.62 12.81
CA PRO A 250 -12.88 -1.26 12.14
C PRO A 250 -12.58 -1.60 10.68
N LEU A 251 -13.00 -2.79 10.24
CA LEU A 251 -12.94 -3.19 8.83
C LEU A 251 -14.10 -2.62 8.01
N ARG A 252 -15.13 -2.09 8.68
CA ARG A 252 -16.23 -1.38 8.03
C ARG A 252 -15.69 -0.10 7.42
N ILE A 253 -15.94 0.08 6.14
CA ILE A 253 -15.53 1.27 5.40
C ILE A 253 -16.38 2.46 5.86
N SER A 254 -15.70 3.55 6.20
CA SER A 254 -16.29 4.85 6.57
C SER A 254 -15.37 5.95 6.07
N ALA A 255 -15.91 7.16 5.89
CA ALA A 255 -15.12 8.35 5.60
C ALA A 255 -14.31 8.79 6.84
N ARG A 256 -13.42 9.77 6.68
CA ARG A 256 -12.61 10.33 7.78
C ARG A 256 -13.51 10.72 8.96
N GLY A 257 -13.05 10.42 10.18
CA GLY A 257 -13.83 10.65 11.40
C GLY A 257 -14.92 9.61 11.66
N ASN A 258 -14.85 8.45 10.99
CA ASN A 258 -15.83 7.36 11.06
C ASN A 258 -17.23 7.76 10.56
N VAL A 259 -17.31 8.75 9.67
CA VAL A 259 -18.57 9.16 9.07
C VAL A 259 -19.06 8.06 8.11
N ALA A 260 -20.32 7.64 8.27
CA ALA A 260 -20.88 6.60 7.41
C ALA A 260 -20.93 7.05 5.95
N LEU A 261 -20.62 6.14 5.03
CA LEU A 261 -20.82 6.39 3.61
C LEU A 261 -22.31 6.39 3.28
N ASN A 262 -22.72 7.26 2.35
CA ASN A 262 -24.09 7.28 1.85
C ASN A 262 -24.39 6.07 0.94
N ASP A 263 -25.68 5.85 0.65
CA ASP A 263 -26.13 4.70 -0.14
C ASP A 263 -25.56 4.68 -1.55
N HIS A 264 -25.33 5.86 -2.14
CA HIS A 264 -24.76 5.99 -3.48
C HIS A 264 -23.30 5.49 -3.53
N LEU A 265 -22.46 5.94 -2.61
CA LEU A 265 -21.08 5.47 -2.46
C LEU A 265 -21.03 3.97 -2.15
N ASN A 266 -21.90 3.48 -1.27
CA ASN A 266 -21.99 2.05 -0.95
C ASN A 266 -22.36 1.21 -2.18
N ARG A 267 -23.33 1.69 -2.97
CA ARG A 267 -23.75 1.04 -4.22
C ARG A 267 -22.61 0.97 -5.24
N ILE A 268 -21.93 2.10 -5.49
CA ILE A 268 -20.81 2.16 -6.45
C ILE A 268 -19.69 1.20 -6.05
N ASN A 269 -19.31 1.18 -4.77
CA ASN A 269 -18.29 0.27 -4.27
C ASN A 269 -18.69 -1.21 -4.46
N TYR A 270 -19.94 -1.55 -4.14
CA TYR A 270 -20.45 -2.90 -4.31
C TYR A 270 -20.50 -3.33 -5.79
N GLU A 271 -20.90 -2.43 -6.69
CA GLU A 271 -20.83 -2.67 -8.14
C GLU A 271 -19.39 -2.93 -8.62
N GLY A 272 -18.42 -2.14 -8.14
CA GLY A 272 -17.01 -2.35 -8.44
C GLY A 272 -16.51 -3.72 -7.99
N ALA A 273 -16.87 -4.14 -6.77
CA ALA A 273 -16.58 -5.48 -6.26
C ALA A 273 -17.24 -6.59 -7.09
N CYS A 274 -18.49 -6.39 -7.52
CA CYS A 274 -19.19 -7.32 -8.41
C CYS A 274 -18.46 -7.49 -9.74
N ILE A 275 -18.04 -6.40 -10.40
CA ILE A 275 -17.31 -6.47 -11.68
C ILE A 275 -16.01 -7.28 -11.52
N ILE A 276 -15.28 -7.08 -10.42
CA ILE A 276 -14.06 -7.84 -10.11
C ILE A 276 -14.38 -9.33 -9.90
N ALA A 277 -15.47 -9.66 -9.20
CA ALA A 277 -15.90 -11.04 -9.00
C ALA A 277 -16.29 -11.73 -10.31
N ALA A 278 -17.07 -11.06 -11.17
CA ALA A 278 -17.43 -11.54 -12.51
C ALA A 278 -16.19 -11.76 -13.38
N HIS A 279 -15.23 -10.82 -13.31
CA HIS A 279 -13.96 -10.93 -14.01
C HIS A 279 -13.21 -12.22 -13.62
N GLN A 280 -13.02 -12.49 -12.33
CA GLN A 280 -12.37 -13.72 -11.89
C GLN A 280 -13.16 -14.99 -12.25
N TYR A 281 -14.49 -14.96 -12.09
CA TYR A 281 -15.37 -16.08 -12.40
C TYR A 281 -15.28 -16.50 -13.88
N LEU A 282 -15.28 -15.55 -14.80
CA LEU A 282 -15.15 -15.85 -16.24
C LEU A 282 -13.73 -16.33 -16.57
N ARG A 283 -12.71 -15.73 -15.98
CA ARG A 283 -11.32 -16.10 -16.25
C ARG A 283 -10.98 -17.53 -15.83
N VAL A 284 -11.46 -17.99 -14.68
CA VAL A 284 -11.20 -19.36 -14.23
C VAL A 284 -11.84 -20.41 -15.16
N GLN A 285 -12.89 -20.03 -15.90
CA GLN A 285 -13.54 -20.86 -16.91
C GLN A 285 -12.90 -20.75 -18.31
N GLY A 286 -11.76 -20.05 -18.43
CA GLY A 286 -11.09 -19.82 -19.72
C GLY A 286 -11.79 -18.77 -20.60
N GLN A 287 -12.82 -18.09 -20.09
CA GLN A 287 -13.56 -17.05 -20.80
C GLN A 287 -12.90 -15.67 -20.63
N GLN A 288 -13.38 -14.69 -21.39
CA GLN A 288 -12.91 -13.32 -21.30
C GLN A 288 -13.48 -12.61 -20.06
N GLY A 289 -12.59 -12.20 -19.15
CA GLY A 289 -12.94 -11.29 -18.05
C GLY A 289 -13.16 -9.84 -18.52
N PHE A 290 -13.47 -8.95 -17.58
CA PHE A 290 -13.72 -7.53 -17.84
C PHE A 290 -12.60 -6.78 -18.59
N ILE A 291 -11.35 -7.17 -18.36
CA ILE A 291 -10.20 -6.80 -19.19
C ILE A 291 -9.73 -8.04 -19.93
N ASN A 292 -9.57 -7.94 -21.24
CA ASN A 292 -9.11 -9.04 -22.07
C ASN A 292 -7.56 -9.14 -22.08
N LYS A 293 -7.02 -10.14 -22.80
CA LYS A 293 -5.56 -10.33 -22.86
C LYS A 293 -4.83 -9.17 -23.57
N ASN A 294 -5.44 -8.56 -24.59
CA ASN A 294 -4.83 -7.47 -25.36
C ASN A 294 -4.93 -6.10 -24.65
N GLY A 295 -5.74 -5.99 -23.59
CA GLY A 295 -5.86 -4.82 -22.73
C GLY A 295 -7.09 -3.96 -22.98
N THR A 296 -7.98 -4.39 -23.88
CA THR A 296 -9.29 -3.75 -24.05
C THR A 296 -10.18 -4.06 -22.86
N TRP A 297 -10.83 -3.02 -22.36
CA TRP A 297 -11.81 -3.06 -21.29
C TRP A 297 -13.21 -3.22 -21.87
N ALA A 298 -14.05 -4.04 -21.24
CA ALA A 298 -15.47 -4.18 -21.58
C ALA A 298 -16.31 -3.07 -20.93
N LEU A 299 -15.89 -1.81 -21.05
CA LEU A 299 -16.53 -0.68 -20.37
C LEU A 299 -18.00 -0.52 -20.77
N ASP A 300 -18.35 -0.82 -22.01
CA ASP A 300 -19.72 -0.85 -22.53
C ASP A 300 -20.61 -1.86 -21.80
N LYS A 301 -20.03 -2.97 -21.32
CA LYS A 301 -20.72 -4.06 -20.61
C LYS A 301 -20.64 -3.98 -19.09
N LYS A 302 -20.24 -2.82 -18.53
CA LYS A 302 -20.07 -2.62 -17.09
C LYS A 302 -21.24 -3.14 -16.26
N ASP A 303 -22.48 -2.85 -16.68
CA ASP A 303 -23.69 -3.24 -15.95
C ASP A 303 -23.97 -4.74 -16.02
N GLU A 304 -23.68 -5.38 -17.17
CA GLU A 304 -23.78 -6.84 -17.33
C GLU A 304 -22.81 -7.57 -16.40
N TYR A 305 -21.56 -7.11 -16.34
CA TYR A 305 -20.55 -7.66 -15.43
C TYR A 305 -20.91 -7.42 -13.96
N ALA A 306 -21.45 -6.25 -13.61
CA ALA A 306 -21.94 -6.00 -12.26
C ALA A 306 -23.09 -6.95 -11.87
N LYS A 307 -24.04 -7.21 -12.79
CA LYS A 307 -25.13 -8.15 -12.58
C LYS A 307 -24.63 -9.59 -12.39
N LEU A 308 -23.74 -10.06 -13.27
CA LEU A 308 -23.12 -11.38 -13.14
C LEU A 308 -22.36 -11.49 -11.82
N GLY A 309 -21.58 -10.47 -11.48
CA GLY A 309 -20.77 -10.42 -10.27
C GLY A 309 -21.60 -10.51 -9.00
N ARG A 310 -22.75 -9.83 -8.96
CA ARG A 310 -23.72 -9.95 -7.88
C ARG A 310 -24.21 -11.39 -7.72
N ALA A 311 -24.55 -12.06 -8.83
CA ALA A 311 -24.97 -13.46 -8.80
C ALA A 311 -23.85 -14.39 -8.29
N VAL A 312 -22.61 -14.16 -8.74
CA VAL A 312 -21.41 -14.89 -8.28
C VAL A 312 -21.21 -14.70 -6.77
N ILE A 313 -21.21 -13.46 -6.29
CA ILE A 313 -21.03 -13.15 -4.86
C ILE A 313 -22.12 -13.83 -4.03
N ASN A 314 -23.39 -13.70 -4.39
CA ASN A 314 -24.50 -14.30 -3.65
C ASN A 314 -24.47 -15.83 -3.67
N TYR A 315 -23.89 -16.44 -4.71
CA TYR A 315 -23.74 -17.89 -4.79
C TYR A 315 -22.66 -18.41 -3.83
N PHE A 316 -21.51 -17.73 -3.74
CA PHE A 316 -20.36 -18.20 -2.98
C PHE A 316 -20.26 -17.64 -1.55
N ILE A 317 -20.81 -16.45 -1.29
CA ILE A 317 -20.78 -15.79 0.00
C ILE A 317 -22.22 -15.79 0.54
N LYS A 318 -22.49 -16.72 1.45
CA LYS A 318 -23.74 -16.81 2.22
C LYS A 318 -23.55 -16.15 3.58
#